data_AF-A0A0F9F704-F1
#
_entry.id   AF-A0A0F9F704-F1
#
_cell.length_a   1.000
_cell.length_b   1.000
_cell.length_c   1.000
_cell.angle_alpha   90.00
_cell.angle_beta   90.00
_cell.angle_gamma   90.00
#
_symmetry.space_group_name_H-M   'P 1'
#
loop_
_entity.id
_entity.type
_entity.pdbx_description
1 polymer ?
#
loop_
_entity_poly.entity_id
_entity_poly.type
_entity_poly.pdbx_seq_one_letter_code
_entity_poly.pdbx_strand_id
1 'polypeptide(L)'
;MPIKWKALPVKEAMDRAEAQVILGNEFLKEARKIVREAERGENLPQYITQKLSTISGDIKWNAQRLLERIGGVRTDLPADALKGEVSLRSLGEVKTMELE
;
A
#
# COMPACT_ATOMS: atom_id res chain seq x y z
N MET A 1 18.68 15.48 -12.03
CA MET A 1 19.43 14.46 -12.80
C MET A 1 18.48 13.77 -13.75
N PRO A 2 18.84 13.50 -15.02
CA PRO A 2 18.02 12.69 -15.88
C PRO A 2 18.01 11.25 -15.36
N ILE A 3 16.85 10.76 -14.96
CA ILE A 3 16.67 9.35 -14.57
C ILE A 3 16.66 8.48 -15.83
N LYS A 4 17.38 7.36 -15.79
CA LYS A 4 17.51 6.42 -16.93
C LYS A 4 16.36 5.39 -16.99
N TRP A 5 15.30 5.60 -16.22
CA TRP A 5 14.21 4.65 -16.02
C TRP A 5 12.87 5.41 -15.99
N LYS A 6 11.77 4.68 -16.22
CA LYS A 6 10.41 5.26 -16.30
C LYS A 6 9.78 5.33 -14.91
N ALA A 7 9.46 6.53 -14.44
CA ALA A 7 8.83 6.76 -13.15
C ALA A 7 7.33 6.46 -13.13
N LEU A 8 6.63 6.65 -14.26
CA LEU A 8 5.17 6.50 -14.35
C LEU A 8 4.70 5.06 -14.06
N PRO A 9 5.31 3.99 -14.62
CA PRO A 9 4.91 2.62 -14.30
C PRO A 9 5.10 2.26 -12.83
N VAL A 10 6.13 2.82 -12.18
CA VAL A 10 6.37 2.63 -10.74
C VAL A 10 5.27 3.31 -9.93
N LYS A 11 4.89 4.54 -10.27
CA LYS A 11 3.75 5.24 -9.65
C LYS A 11 2.46 4.41 -9.77
N GLU A 12 2.12 3.97 -10.97
CA GLU A 12 0.90 3.18 -11.22
C GLU A 12 0.92 1.84 -10.47
N ALA A 13 2.08 1.19 -10.35
CA ALA A 13 2.23 -0.01 -9.54
C ALA A 13 1.99 0.28 -8.05
N MET A 14 2.50 1.40 -7.53
CA MET A 14 2.28 1.81 -6.15
C MET A 14 0.83 2.19 -5.87
N ASP A 15 0.16 2.89 -6.78
CA ASP A 15 -1.27 3.23 -6.64
C ASP A 15 -2.13 1.96 -6.60
N ARG A 16 -1.83 0.96 -7.45
CA ARG A 16 -2.50 -0.35 -7.41
C ARG A 16 -2.20 -1.12 -6.12
N ALA A 17 -0.96 -1.08 -5.64
CA ALA A 17 -0.58 -1.72 -4.39
C ALA A 17 -1.31 -1.10 -3.19
N GLU A 18 -1.40 0.24 -3.13
CA GLU A 18 -2.15 0.97 -2.11
C GLU A 18 -3.62 0.54 -2.12
N ALA A 19 -4.26 0.49 -3.29
CA ALA A 19 -5.65 0.04 -3.42
C ALA A 19 -5.85 -1.38 -2.87
N GLN A 20 -4.94 -2.31 -3.15
CA GLN A 20 -5.01 -3.67 -2.62
C GLN A 20 -4.82 -3.72 -1.11
N VAL A 21 -3.90 -2.92 -0.55
CA VAL A 21 -3.71 -2.83 0.90
C VAL A 21 -4.94 -2.26 1.58
N ILE A 22 -5.58 -1.24 1.00
CA ILE A 22 -6.84 -0.67 1.51
C ILE A 22 -7.96 -1.70 1.49
N LEU A 23 -8.12 -2.45 0.40
CA LEU A 23 -9.10 -3.55 0.32
C LEU A 23 -8.82 -4.64 1.37
N GLY A 24 -7.55 -5.01 1.54
CA GLY A 24 -7.10 -5.98 2.53
C GLY A 24 -7.28 -5.53 3.99
N ASN A 25 -7.29 -4.21 4.23
CA ASN A 25 -7.30 -3.64 5.57
C ASN A 25 -8.55 -4.01 6.37
N GLU A 26 -9.70 -4.13 5.73
CA GLU A 26 -10.94 -4.54 6.42
C GLU A 26 -10.85 -5.99 6.92
N PHE A 27 -10.26 -6.91 6.15
CA PHE A 27 -10.02 -8.28 6.59
C PHE A 27 -9.04 -8.34 7.76
N LEU A 28 -8.00 -7.50 7.74
CA LEU A 28 -7.05 -7.38 8.85
C LEU A 28 -7.72 -6.80 10.11
N LYS A 29 -8.62 -5.82 9.97
CA LYS A 29 -9.41 -5.30 11.10
C LYS A 29 -10.28 -6.38 11.73
N GLU A 30 -10.96 -7.20 10.92
CA GLU A 30 -11.77 -8.29 11.45
C GLU A 30 -10.91 -9.37 12.12
N ALA A 31 -9.78 -9.76 11.51
CA ALA A 31 -8.84 -10.69 12.15
C ALA A 31 -8.36 -10.16 13.51
N ARG A 32 -8.05 -8.86 13.60
CA ARG A 32 -7.66 -8.22 14.87
C ARG A 32 -8.78 -8.24 15.91
N LYS A 33 -10.03 -8.07 15.49
CA LYS A 33 -11.20 -8.14 16.37
C LYS A 33 -11.34 -9.54 16.96
N ILE A 34 -11.25 -10.58 16.14
CA ILE A 34 -11.28 -11.98 16.60
C ILE A 34 -10.18 -12.26 17.64
N VAL A 35 -8.95 -11.80 17.39
CA VAL A 35 -7.83 -11.97 18.34
C VAL A 35 -8.09 -11.24 19.66
N ARG A 36 -8.69 -10.04 19.63
CA ARG A 36 -9.06 -9.28 20.82
C ARG A 36 -10.22 -9.90 21.59
N GLU A 37 -11.15 -10.53 20.91
CA GLU A 37 -12.22 -11.30 21.54
C GLU A 37 -11.64 -12.51 22.27
N ALA A 38 -10.70 -13.23 21.64
CA ALA A 38 -9.97 -14.30 22.29
C ALA A 38 -9.21 -13.82 23.54
N GLU A 39 -8.58 -12.64 23.49
CA GLU A 39 -7.86 -12.04 24.65
C GLU A 39 -8.76 -11.76 25.86
N ARG A 40 -10.08 -11.61 25.66
CA ARG A 40 -11.06 -11.38 26.74
C ARG A 40 -11.53 -12.67 27.43
N GLY A 41 -11.08 -13.84 26.98
CA GLY A 41 -11.41 -15.11 27.61
C GLY A 41 -10.98 -15.17 29.07
N GLU A 42 -11.82 -15.74 29.93
CA GLU A 42 -11.50 -15.91 31.35
C GLU A 42 -10.35 -16.92 31.54
N ASN A 43 -9.52 -16.68 32.56
CA ASN A 43 -8.44 -17.57 33.00
C ASN A 43 -7.38 -17.92 31.93
N LEU A 44 -7.10 -17.01 30.99
CA LEU A 44 -5.97 -17.19 30.08
C LEU A 44 -4.64 -17.15 30.84
N PRO A 45 -3.75 -18.12 30.60
CA PRO A 45 -2.37 -18.02 31.06
C PRO A 45 -1.69 -16.77 30.48
N GLN A 46 -0.84 -16.12 31.26
CA GLN A 46 -0.16 -14.88 30.88
C GLN A 46 0.59 -14.98 29.54
N TYR A 47 1.23 -16.13 29.27
CA TYR A 47 1.98 -16.34 28.02
C TYR A 47 1.07 -16.36 26.78
N ILE A 48 -0.20 -16.77 26.93
CA ILE A 48 -1.19 -16.73 25.84
C ILE A 48 -1.64 -15.29 25.61
N THR A 49 -1.97 -14.55 26.68
CA THR A 49 -2.35 -13.13 26.59
C THR A 49 -1.26 -12.31 25.91
N GLN A 50 0.02 -12.51 26.24
CA GLN A 50 1.14 -11.83 25.59
C GLN A 50 1.24 -12.14 24.09
N LYS A 51 1.04 -13.41 23.70
CA LYS A 51 1.03 -13.81 22.27
C LYS A 51 -0.14 -13.17 21.52
N LEU A 52 -1.35 -13.19 22.09
CA LEU A 52 -2.53 -12.56 21.49
C LEU A 52 -2.35 -11.04 21.34
N SER A 53 -1.81 -10.39 22.36
CA SER A 53 -1.50 -8.95 22.33
C SER A 53 -0.49 -8.61 21.23
N THR A 54 0.56 -9.43 21.08
CA THR A 54 1.56 -9.29 20.01
C THR A 54 0.91 -9.42 18.64
N ILE A 55 0.10 -10.47 18.41
CA ILE A 55 -0.62 -10.67 17.15
C ILE A 55 -1.55 -9.48 16.84
N SER A 56 -2.31 -9.01 17.84
CA SER A 56 -3.20 -7.84 17.66
C SER A 56 -2.42 -6.58 17.28
N GLY A 57 -1.23 -6.40 17.86
CA GLY A 57 -0.30 -5.32 17.54
C GLY A 57 0.22 -5.43 16.11
N ASP A 58 0.75 -6.59 15.72
CA ASP A 58 1.31 -6.83 14.39
C ASP A 58 0.27 -6.57 13.29
N ILE A 59 -0.95 -7.07 13.46
CA ILE A 59 -2.04 -6.83 12.50
C ILE A 59 -2.32 -5.33 12.35
N LYS A 60 -2.38 -4.58 13.46
CA LYS A 60 -2.63 -3.13 13.44
C LYS A 60 -1.52 -2.38 12.72
N TRP A 61 -0.27 -2.67 13.07
CA TRP A 61 0.87 -1.86 12.63
C TRP A 61 1.32 -2.21 11.20
N ASN A 62 1.14 -3.45 10.75
CA ASN A 62 1.61 -3.88 9.43
C ASN A 62 0.84 -3.21 8.29
N ALA A 63 -0.50 -3.09 8.38
CA ALA A 63 -1.28 -2.40 7.35
C ALA A 63 -0.85 -0.92 7.21
N GLN A 64 -0.72 -0.21 8.33
CA GLN A 64 -0.30 1.18 8.35
C GLN A 64 1.12 1.37 7.80
N ARG A 65 2.08 0.53 8.25
CA ARG A 65 3.46 0.58 7.78
C ARG A 65 3.60 0.29 6.29
N LEU A 66 2.77 -0.59 5.74
CA LEU A 66 2.75 -0.87 4.30
C LEU A 66 2.31 0.38 3.52
N LEU A 67 1.23 1.03 3.94
CA LEU A 67 0.75 2.27 3.31
C LEU A 67 1.80 3.39 3.38
N GLU A 68 2.47 3.56 4.51
CA GLU A 68 3.56 4.54 4.68
C GLU A 68 4.72 4.26 3.74
N ARG A 69 5.14 3.00 3.61
CA ARG A 69 6.22 2.60 2.68
C ARG A 69 5.84 2.84 1.22
N ILE A 70 4.60 2.53 0.84
CA ILE A 70 4.08 2.81 -0.51
C ILE A 70 4.05 4.33 -0.76
N GLY A 71 3.62 5.11 0.24
CA GLY A 71 3.68 6.57 0.23
C GLY A 71 5.10 7.09 0.02
N GLY A 72 6.08 6.55 0.75
CA GLY A 72 7.49 6.90 0.63
C GLY A 72 8.05 6.72 -0.78
N VAL A 73 7.71 5.59 -1.43
CA VAL A 73 8.12 5.37 -2.83
C VAL A 73 7.57 6.47 -3.74
N ARG A 74 6.31 6.90 -3.54
CA ARG A 74 5.69 7.96 -4.34
C ARG A 74 6.31 9.33 -4.10
N THR A 75 6.68 9.65 -2.85
CA THR A 75 7.35 10.91 -2.52
C THR A 75 8.75 11.00 -3.10
N ASP A 76 9.41 9.87 -3.28
CA ASP A 76 10.76 9.80 -3.84
C ASP A 76 10.77 9.87 -5.38
N LEU A 77 9.61 9.77 -6.04
CA LEU A 77 9.52 9.90 -7.49
C LEU A 77 9.76 11.36 -7.93
N PRO A 78 10.66 11.60 -8.90
CA PRO A 78 10.91 12.93 -9.41
C PRO A 78 9.71 13.46 -10.21
N ALA A 79 9.08 14.53 -9.69
CA ALA A 79 7.86 15.12 -10.26
C ALA A 79 8.02 15.56 -11.73
N ASP A 80 9.19 16.08 -12.09
CA ASP A 80 9.48 16.55 -13.45
C ASP A 80 9.53 15.39 -14.46
N ALA A 81 10.03 14.22 -14.05
CA ALA A 81 10.06 13.04 -14.89
C ALA A 81 8.65 12.47 -15.09
N LEU A 82 7.82 12.48 -14.03
CA LEU A 82 6.42 12.07 -14.13
C LEU A 82 5.63 12.96 -15.10
N LYS A 83 5.77 14.29 -15.01
CA LYS A 83 5.11 15.21 -15.94
C LYS A 83 5.53 14.96 -17.38
N GLY A 84 6.84 14.80 -17.62
CA GLY A 84 7.37 14.49 -18.95
C GLY A 84 6.81 13.19 -19.53
N GLU A 85 6.77 12.13 -18.72
CA GLU A 85 6.23 10.83 -19.16
C GLU A 85 4.73 10.86 -19.43
N VAL A 86 3.95 11.58 -18.62
CA VAL A 86 2.50 11.74 -18.84
C VAL A 86 2.23 12.52 -20.14
N SER A 87 2.94 13.63 -20.36
CA SER A 87 2.80 14.42 -21.59
C SER A 87 3.19 13.62 -22.84
N LEU A 88 4.25 12.81 -22.77
CA LEU A 88 4.64 11.92 -23.87
C LEU A 88 3.59 10.86 -24.15
N ARG A 89 3.00 10.28 -23.10
CA ARG A 89 1.93 9.27 -23.24
C ARG A 89 0.68 9.86 -23.88
N SER A 90 0.21 11.02 -23.42
CA SER A 90 -0.97 11.67 -23.99
C SER A 90 -0.77 12.06 -25.47
N LEU A 91 0.43 12.51 -25.84
CA LEU A 91 0.76 12.82 -27.24
C LEU A 91 0.81 11.57 -28.12
N GLY A 92 1.29 10.44 -27.57
CA GLY A 92 1.25 9.14 -28.24
C GLY A 92 -0.18 8.69 -28.50
N GLU A 93 -1.04 8.75 -27.48
CA GLU A 93 -2.46 8.35 -27.55
C GLU A 93 -3.22 9.17 -28.63
N VAL A 94 -3.03 10.49 -28.68
CA VAL A 94 -3.64 11.37 -29.69
C VAL A 94 -3.21 11.02 -31.12
N LYS A 95 -1.91 10.77 -31.36
CA LYS A 95 -1.41 10.39 -32.69
C LYS A 95 -1.97 9.06 -33.19
N THR A 96 -2.24 8.10 -32.31
CA THR A 96 -2.87 6.83 -32.70
C THR A 96 -4.32 7.01 -33.13
N MET A 97 -5.07 7.94 -32.52
CA MET A 97 -6.48 8.19 -32.87
C MET A 97 -6.64 8.96 -34.19
N GLU A 98 -5.62 9.70 -34.63
CA GLU A 98 -5.62 10.40 -35.94
C GLU A 98 -5.30 9.47 -37.13
N LEU A 99 -4.90 8.22 -36.87
CA LEU A 99 -4.51 7.23 -37.87
C LEU A 99 -5.55 6.11 -38.09
N GLU A 100 -6.67 6.15 -37.37
CA GLU A 100 -7.84 5.28 -37.53
C GLU A 100 -8.97 5.99 -38.28
#